data_AF-A0A1G7AXS9-F1
#
_entry.id   AF-A0A1G7AXS9-F1
#
_cell.length_a   1.000
_cell.length_b   1.000
_cell.length_c   1.000
_cell.angle_alpha   90.00
_cell.angle_beta   90.00
_cell.angle_gamma   90.00
#
_symmetry.space_group_name_H-M   'P 1'
#
loop_
_entity.id
_entity.type
_entity.pdbx_description
1 polymer ?
#
loop_
_entity_poly.entity_id
_entity_poly.type
_entity_poly.pdbx_seq_one_letter_code
_entity_poly.pdbx_strand_id
1 'polypeptide(L)'
;MVASLIGKGVDVIVESGAGLAALMPDELYKEAGAAIGDAWSADVVLKVAAPNTEETGRLRPGQKLIGFLAPRTNESGIAALAAAG
;
A
#
# COMPACT_ATOMS: atom_id res chain seq x y z
N MET A 1 -9.91 7.30 7.16
CA MET A 1 -10.28 5.96 6.65
C MET A 1 -9.72 4.80 7.47
N VAL A 2 -8.53 4.92 8.07
CA VAL A 2 -7.91 3.86 8.89
C VAL A 2 -8.81 3.36 10.03
N ALA A 3 -9.33 4.26 10.88
CA ALA A 3 -10.24 3.88 11.97
C ALA A 3 -11.50 3.12 11.50
N SER A 4 -12.01 3.42 10.30
CA SER A 4 -13.18 2.73 9.76
C SER A 4 -12.86 1.32 9.27
N LEU A 5 -11.66 1.07 8.75
CA LEU A 5 -11.22 -0.28 8.35
C LEU A 5 -10.99 -1.15 9.59
N ILE A 6 -10.33 -0.59 10.60
CA ILE A 6 -10.10 -1.27 11.89
C ILE A 6 -11.44 -1.57 12.58
N GLY A 7 -12.39 -0.64 12.58
CA GLY A 7 -13.74 -0.87 13.11
C GLY A 7 -14.54 -1.97 12.39
N LYS A 8 -14.11 -2.39 11.18
CA LYS A 8 -14.67 -3.53 10.43
C LYS A 8 -13.88 -4.84 10.64
N GLY A 9 -12.86 -4.84 11.51
CA GLY A 9 -12.02 -5.99 11.79
C GLY A 9 -10.87 -6.21 10.80
N VAL A 10 -10.46 -5.17 10.07
CA VAL A 10 -9.29 -5.23 9.17
C VAL A 10 -8.04 -4.78 9.91
N ASP A 11 -7.00 -5.59 9.88
CA ASP A 11 -5.66 -5.21 10.36
C ASP A 11 -5.01 -4.23 9.37
N VAL A 12 -4.50 -3.11 9.88
CA VAL A 12 -3.88 -2.06 9.05
C VAL A 12 -2.42 -1.87 9.46
N ILE A 13 -1.53 -1.99 8.47
CA ILE A 13 -0.10 -1.68 8.60
C ILE A 13 0.19 -0.44 7.76
N VAL A 14 0.86 0.55 8.34
CA VAL A 14 1.30 1.77 7.66
C VAL A 14 2.82 1.82 7.66
N GLU A 15 3.41 2.15 6.51
CA GLU A 15 4.85 2.38 6.41
C GLU A 15 5.24 3.66 7.17
N SER A 16 6.35 3.61 7.90
CA SER A 16 6.80 4.76 8.68
C SER A 16 7.05 5.97 7.78
N GLY A 17 6.48 7.11 8.16
CA GLY A 17 6.60 8.36 7.42
C GLY A 17 5.66 8.51 6.23
N ALA A 18 4.82 7.51 5.91
CA ALA A 18 3.96 7.54 4.73
C ALA A 18 3.00 8.76 4.67
N GLY A 19 2.56 9.25 5.83
CA GLY A 19 1.66 10.40 5.93
C GLY A 19 2.33 11.76 6.13
N LEU A 20 3.66 11.82 6.33
CA LEU A 20 4.35 13.05 6.77
C LEU A 20 4.15 14.21 5.80
N ALA A 21 4.29 13.96 4.49
CA ALA A 21 4.09 14.98 3.46
C ALA A 21 2.62 15.46 3.37
N ALA A 22 1.69 14.70 3.94
CA ALA A 22 0.27 15.04 4.05
C ALA A 22 -0.10 15.59 5.44
N LEU A 23 0.88 15.97 6.26
CA LEU A 23 0.69 16.46 7.64
C LEU A 23 0.04 15.42 8.58
N MET A 24 0.26 14.14 8.30
CA MET A 24 -0.23 13.00 9.07
C MET A 24 0.96 12.22 9.65
N PRO A 25 1.44 12.55 10.86
CA PRO A 25 2.51 11.79 11.50
C PRO A 25 2.05 10.38 11.88
N ASP A 26 3.02 9.47 12.06
CA ASP A 26 2.81 8.04 12.37
C ASP A 26 1.91 7.83 13.59
N GLU A 27 1.98 8.73 14.57
CA GLU A 27 1.22 8.72 15.82
C GLU A 27 -0.29 8.75 15.57
N LEU A 28 -0.76 9.52 14.58
CA LEU A 28 -2.19 9.56 14.24
C LEU A 28 -2.69 8.23 13.68
N TYR A 29 -1.83 7.48 12.99
CA TYR A 29 -2.17 6.14 12.52
C TYR A 29 -2.20 5.13 13.67
N LYS A 30 -1.24 5.21 14.61
CA LYS A 30 -1.22 4.38 15.82
C LYS A 30 -2.43 4.63 16.71
N GLU A 31 -2.81 5.88 16.93
CA GLU A 31 -4.00 6.28 17.69
C GLU A 31 -5.29 5.74 17.06
N ALA A 32 -5.33 5.65 15.73
CA ALA A 32 -6.43 5.02 15.01
C ALA A 32 -6.44 3.48 15.10
N GLY A 33 -5.39 2.87 15.67
CA GLY A 33 -5.23 1.43 15.88
C GLY A 33 -4.38 0.71 14.83
N ALA A 34 -3.73 1.42 13.90
CA ALA A 34 -2.85 0.80 12.91
C ALA A 34 -1.48 0.46 13.51
N ALA A 35 -0.84 -0.57 12.99
CA ALA A 35 0.56 -0.86 13.23
C ALA A 35 1.45 -0.03 12.29
N ILE A 36 2.62 0.40 12.76
CA ILE A 36 3.68 0.92 11.88
C ILE A 36 4.64 -0.22 11.56
N GLY A 37 4.93 -0.45 10.28
CA GLY A 37 5.78 -1.57 9.86
C GLY A 37 5.89 -1.74 8.36
N ASP A 38 6.22 -2.95 7.91
CA ASP A 38 6.33 -3.27 6.49
C ASP A 38 4.93 -3.43 5.85
N ALA A 39 4.44 -2.35 5.24
CA ALA A 39 3.15 -2.34 4.55
C ALA A 39 3.08 -3.31 3.35
N TRP A 40 4.23 -3.70 2.77
CA TRP A 40 4.28 -4.64 1.65
C TRP A 40 4.07 -6.10 2.09
N SER A 41 4.10 -6.38 3.39
CA SER A 41 3.78 -7.70 3.93
C SER A 41 2.27 -8.01 3.96
N ALA A 42 1.40 -7.01 3.78
CA ALA A 42 -0.05 -7.14 3.88
C ALA A 42 -0.66 -8.01 2.76
N ASP A 43 -1.88 -8.53 2.92
CA ASP A 43 -2.58 -9.24 1.83
C ASP A 43 -3.12 -8.28 0.75
N VAL A 44 -3.39 -7.04 1.16
CA VAL A 44 -3.84 -5.96 0.28
C VAL A 44 -2.91 -4.76 0.48
N VAL A 45 -2.24 -4.33 -0.58
CA VAL A 45 -1.39 -3.15 -0.60
C VAL A 45 -2.14 -2.00 -1.25
N LEU A 46 -2.28 -0.89 -0.53
CA LEU A 46 -2.92 0.33 -1.00
C LEU A 46 -1.85 1.40 -1.22
N LYS A 47 -1.73 1.93 -2.45
CA LYS A 47 -0.81 3.02 -2.81
C LYS A 47 -1.52 4.03 -3.70
N VAL A 48 -1.04 5.28 -3.71
CA VAL A 48 -1.57 6.32 -4.60
C VAL A 48 -1.02 6.14 -6.02
N ALA A 49 0.29 6.31 -6.20
CA ALA A 49 0.95 6.16 -7.50
C ALA A 49 1.22 4.68 -7.83
N ALA A 50 1.38 4.38 -9.12
CA ALA A 50 1.87 3.08 -9.56
C ALA A 50 3.21 2.76 -8.88
N PRO A 51 3.45 1.49 -8.47
CA PRO A 51 4.73 1.12 -7.89
C PRO A 51 5.85 1.22 -8.92
N ASN A 52 7.04 1.55 -8.45
CA ASN A 52 8.25 1.48 -9.25
C ASN A 52 8.76 0.03 -9.39
N THR A 53 9.86 -0.18 -10.11
CA THR A 53 10.44 -1.51 -10.34
C THR A 53 10.85 -2.23 -9.05
N GLU A 54 11.45 -1.51 -8.10
CA GLU A 54 11.90 -2.08 -6.82
C GLU A 54 10.70 -2.48 -5.96
N GLU A 55 9.69 -1.62 -5.88
CA GLU A 55 8.43 -1.85 -5.18
C GLU A 55 7.65 -3.03 -5.79
N THR A 56 7.63 -3.13 -7.13
CA THR A 56 7.01 -4.25 -7.84
C THR A 56 7.69 -5.57 -7.45
N GLY A 57 9.00 -5.57 -7.26
CA GLY A 57 9.75 -6.73 -6.78
C GLY A 57 9.45 -7.16 -5.34
N ARG A 58 8.77 -6.32 -4.55
CA ARG A 58 8.32 -6.64 -3.18
C ARG A 58 6.95 -7.31 -3.14
N LEU A 59 6.20 -7.29 -4.25
CA LEU A 59 4.92 -7.98 -4.34
C LEU A 59 5.12 -9.49 -4.24
N ARG A 60 4.17 -10.17 -3.60
CA ARG A 60 4.12 -11.63 -3.50
C ARG A 60 2.88 -12.18 -4.20
N PRO A 61 2.93 -13.41 -4.75
CA PRO A 61 1.78 -14.04 -5.38
C PRO A 61 0.54 -14.06 -4.48
N GLY A 62 -0.62 -13.72 -5.05
CA GLY A 62 -1.91 -13.71 -4.35
C GLY A 62 -2.28 -12.40 -3.66
N GLN A 63 -1.34 -11.46 -3.50
CA GLN A 63 -1.64 -10.11 -3.01
C GLN A 63 -2.61 -9.36 -3.93
N LYS A 64 -3.32 -8.38 -3.36
CA LYS A 64 -4.09 -7.39 -4.12
C LYS A 64 -3.40 -6.04 -4.04
N LEU A 65 -3.10 -5.44 -5.19
CA LEU A 65 -2.61 -4.07 -5.27
C LEU A 65 -3.76 -3.14 -5.69
N ILE A 66 -3.99 -2.09 -4.92
CA ILE A 66 -4.99 -1.04 -5.21
C ILE A 66 -4.27 0.30 -5.31
N GLY A 67 -4.41 0.99 -6.45
CA GLY A 67 -3.84 2.30 -6.68
C GLY A 67 -4.06 2.81 -8.11
N PHE A 68 -3.53 3.98 -8.44
CA PHE A 68 -3.57 4.50 -9.81
C PHE A 68 -2.43 3.90 -10.64
N LEU A 69 -2.74 2.83 -11.39
CA LEU A 69 -1.74 2.04 -12.13
C LEU A 69 -1.40 2.58 -13.54
N ALA A 70 -2.12 3.61 -13.99
CA ALA A 70 -1.93 4.22 -15.31
C ALA A 70 -1.91 3.22 -16.49
N PRO A 71 -2.89 2.31 -16.61
CA PRO A 71 -2.80 1.15 -17.52
C PRO A 71 -2.72 1.49 -19.01
N ARG A 72 -3.15 2.70 -19.41
CA ARG A 72 -3.09 3.15 -20.80
C ARG A 72 -1.75 3.78 -21.19
N THR A 73 -0.93 4.18 -20.23
CA THR A 73 0.30 4.95 -20.47
C THR A 73 1.53 4.29 -19.87
N ASN A 74 1.37 3.20 -19.11
CA ASN A 74 2.45 2.48 -18.43
C ASN A 74 2.40 0.98 -18.77
N GLU A 75 2.49 0.64 -20.06
CA GLU A 75 2.40 -0.75 -20.52
C GLU A 75 3.46 -1.65 -19.87
N SER A 76 4.71 -1.17 -19.77
CA SER A 76 5.81 -1.93 -19.15
C SER A 76 5.58 -2.17 -17.66
N GLY A 77 5.09 -1.17 -16.92
CA GLY A 77 4.74 -1.34 -15.51
C GLY A 77 3.58 -2.30 -15.29
N ILE A 78 2.54 -2.25 -16.14
CA ILE A 78 1.45 -3.22 -16.08
C ILE A 78 1.95 -4.64 -16.38
N ALA A 79 2.82 -4.81 -17.38
CA ALA A 79 3.41 -6.12 -17.67
C ALA A 79 4.25 -6.65 -16.49
N ALA A 80 5.02 -5.79 -15.83
CA ALA A 80 5.78 -6.16 -14.64
C ALA A 80 4.87 -6.56 -13.47
N LEU A 81 3.78 -5.82 -13.23
CA LEU A 81 2.77 -6.15 -12.23
C LEU A 81 2.10 -7.49 -12.52
N ALA A 82 1.74 -7.75 -13.77
CA ALA A 82 1.14 -9.02 -14.19
C ALA A 82 2.10 -10.20 -14.01
N ALA A 83 3.42 -9.98 -14.17
CA ALA A 83 4.43 -11.01 -13.94
C ALA A 83 4.71 -11.27 -12.44
N ALA A 84 4.47 -10.29 -11.57
CA ALA A 84 4.71 -10.40 -10.13
C ALA A 84 3.67 -11.26 -9.38
N GLY A 85 2.48 -11.49 -9.97
CA GLY A 85 1.47 -12.42 -9.44
C GLY A 85 0.03 -11.97 -9.59
#